data_AF-A0A2S5LLE9-F1
#
_entry.id   AF-A0A2S5LLE9-F1
#
_cell.length_a   1.000
_cell.length_b   1.000
_cell.length_c   1.000
_cell.angle_alpha   90.00
_cell.angle_beta   90.00
_cell.angle_gamma   90.00
#
_symmetry.space_group_name_H-M   'P 1'
#
loop_
_entity.id
_entity.type
_entity.pdbx_description
1 polymer ?
#
loop_
_entity_poly.entity_id
_entity_poly.type
_entity_poly.pdbx_seq_one_letter_code
_entity_poly.pdbx_strand_id
1 'polypeptide(L)'
;YVVAAVGPQLAFDLFYTARRLTAVEAKERGFVSRLFATESFEGAVHALAETIAAGAPLTLRAAKAAIRAAAGLPGASSHEQCEALTSACFDSADYMEGRAAFLEKREPNFSGR
;
A
#
# COMPACT_ATOMS: atom_id res chain seq x y z
N TYR A 1 14.05 -9.18 -3.68
CA TYR A 1 12.91 -8.85 -2.81
C TYR A 1 13.31 -8.63 -1.35
N VAL A 2 14.17 -9.47 -0.72
CA VAL A 2 14.63 -9.24 0.67
C VAL A 2 15.41 -7.93 0.83
N VAL A 3 16.42 -7.68 0.00
CA VAL A 3 17.24 -6.45 0.08
C VAL A 3 16.39 -5.18 -0.06
N ALA A 4 15.40 -5.17 -0.95
CA ALA A 4 14.49 -4.03 -1.13
C ALA A 4 13.57 -3.79 0.08
N ALA A 5 13.34 -4.83 0.90
CA ALA A 5 12.45 -4.75 2.06
C ALA A 5 13.20 -4.43 3.36
N VAL A 6 14.44 -4.88 3.54
CA VAL A 6 15.21 -4.71 4.79
C VAL A 6 16.53 -3.96 4.65
N GLY A 7 16.87 -3.53 3.44
CA GLY A 7 18.17 -2.96 3.12
C GLY A 7 19.29 -4.00 3.03
N PRO A 8 20.47 -3.61 2.51
CA PRO A 8 21.59 -4.53 2.30
C PRO A 8 22.20 -5.06 3.61
N GLN A 9 22.23 -4.25 4.68
CA GLN A 9 22.89 -4.62 5.93
C GLN A 9 22.19 -5.82 6.61
N LEU A 10 20.87 -5.74 6.77
CA LEU A 10 20.11 -6.85 7.38
C LEU A 10 20.05 -8.05 6.43
N ALA A 11 20.02 -7.82 5.12
CA ALA A 11 20.09 -8.93 4.17
C ALA A 11 21.40 -9.72 4.32
N PHE A 12 22.56 -9.06 4.37
CA PHE A 12 23.84 -9.75 4.59
C PHE A 12 23.85 -10.56 5.88
N ASP A 13 23.43 -9.95 6.99
CA ASP A 13 23.35 -10.64 8.28
C ASP A 13 22.46 -11.89 8.21
N LEU A 14 21.24 -11.79 7.68
CA LEU A 14 20.32 -12.92 7.56
C LEU A 14 20.86 -14.02 6.64
N PHE A 15 21.44 -13.67 5.49
CA PHE A 15 21.94 -14.66 4.53
C PHE A 15 23.25 -15.31 4.95
N TYR A 16 24.12 -14.60 5.67
CA TYR A 16 25.42 -15.16 6.10
C TYR A 16 25.34 -15.95 7.39
N THR A 17 24.45 -15.56 8.31
CA THR A 17 24.29 -16.25 9.60
C THR A 17 23.20 -17.33 9.57
N ALA A 18 22.30 -17.29 8.58
CA ALA A 18 21.09 -18.11 8.52
C ALA A 18 20.21 -18.02 9.78
N ARG A 19 20.37 -16.95 10.59
CA ARG A 19 19.57 -16.78 11.81
C ARG A 19 18.11 -16.50 11.48
N ARG A 20 17.23 -16.78 12.44
CA ARG A 20 15.81 -16.46 12.32
C ARG A 20 15.56 -15.00 12.66
N LEU A 21 14.76 -14.34 11.82
CA LEU A 21 14.22 -13.01 12.07
C LEU A 21 12.96 -13.14 12.95
N THR A 22 12.92 -12.43 14.08
CA THR A 22 11.72 -12.39 14.93
C THR A 22 10.66 -11.45 14.34
N ALA A 23 9.39 -11.63 14.70
CA ALA A 23 8.32 -10.74 14.25
C ALA A 23 8.51 -9.29 14.72
N VAL A 24 8.99 -9.10 15.96
CA VAL A 24 9.29 -7.77 16.52
C VAL A 24 10.40 -7.10 15.74
N GLU A 25 11.51 -7.80 15.50
CA GLU A 25 12.62 -7.26 14.70
C GLU A 25 12.18 -6.94 13.27
N ALA A 26 11.38 -7.83 12.64
CA ALA A 26 10.82 -7.58 11.32
C ALA A 26 9.99 -6.29 11.28
N LYS A 27 9.25 -5.98 12.35
CA LYS A 27 8.45 -4.76 12.45
C LYS A 27 9.32 -3.51 12.65
N GLU A 28 10.33 -3.58 13.52
CA GLU A 28 11.27 -2.48 13.78
C GLU A 28 12.11 -2.13 12.55
N ARG A 29 12.47 -3.14 11.75
CA ARG A 29 13.25 -2.98 10.52
C ARG A 29 12.42 -2.65 9.29
N GLY A 30 11.10 -2.52 9.42
CA GLY A 30 10.20 -2.17 8.32
C GLY A 30 9.92 -3.32 7.34
N PHE A 31 10.29 -4.56 7.67
CA PHE A 31 9.98 -5.74 6.86
C PHE A 31 8.48 -6.06 6.88
N VAL A 32 7.82 -5.83 8.01
CA VAL A 32 6.36 -5.92 8.15
C VAL A 32 5.78 -4.62 8.68
N SER A 33 4.58 -4.27 8.23
CA SER A 33 3.95 -2.99 8.58
C SER A 33 3.16 -3.03 9.89
N ARG A 34 2.71 -4.20 10.35
CA ARG A 34 1.89 -4.37 11.56
C ARG A 34 2.15 -5.74 12.18
N LEU A 35 1.94 -5.85 13.49
CA LEU A 35 1.94 -7.10 14.24
C LEU A 35 0.59 -7.21 14.95
N PHE A 36 0.05 -8.42 15.00
CA PHE A 36 -1.21 -8.72 15.66
C PHE A 36 -1.04 -9.98 16.52
N ALA A 37 -1.84 -10.08 17.58
CA ALA A 37 -1.96 -11.33 18.31
C ALA A 37 -2.69 -12.36 17.43
N THR A 38 -2.35 -13.64 17.57
CA THR A 38 -2.87 -14.72 16.72
C THR A 38 -4.40 -14.75 16.73
N GLU A 39 -5.00 -14.58 17.90
CA GLU A 39 -6.46 -14.59 18.12
C GLU A 39 -7.21 -13.41 17.46
N SER A 40 -6.52 -12.31 17.16
CA SER A 40 -7.12 -11.12 16.51
C SER A 40 -6.69 -10.93 15.06
N PHE A 41 -5.78 -11.77 14.56
CA PHE A 41 -5.16 -11.61 13.24
C PHE A 41 -6.20 -11.54 12.12
N GLU A 42 -7.10 -12.53 12.04
CA GLU A 42 -8.12 -12.60 10.99
C GLU A 42 -9.05 -11.38 10.99
N GLY A 43 -9.56 -11.00 12.15
CA GLY A 43 -10.45 -9.83 12.29
C GLY A 43 -9.74 -8.53 11.91
N ALA A 44 -8.49 -8.36 12.33
CA ALA A 44 -7.70 -7.17 12.02
C ALA A 44 -7.33 -7.07 10.53
N VAL A 45 -7.03 -8.20 9.88
CA VAL A 45 -6.76 -8.27 8.43
C VAL A 45 -8.02 -7.95 7.65
N HIS A 46 -9.18 -8.49 8.05
CA HIS A 46 -10.45 -8.22 7.40
C HIS A 46 -10.82 -6.74 7.48
N ALA A 47 -10.79 -6.14 8.67
CA ALA A 47 -11.07 -4.72 8.87
C ALA A 47 -10.12 -3.81 8.08
N LEU A 48 -8.84 -4.19 7.97
CA LEU A 48 -7.88 -3.47 7.14
C LEU A 48 -8.23 -3.57 5.64
N ALA A 49 -8.63 -4.77 5.18
CA ALA A 49 -9.05 -4.97 3.80
C ALA A 49 -10.31 -4.17 3.47
N GLU A 50 -11.30 -4.12 4.38
CA GLU A 50 -12.50 -3.29 4.25
C GLU A 50 -12.15 -1.80 4.17
N THR A 51 -11.25 -1.33 5.02
CA THR A 51 -10.77 0.07 5.00
C THR A 51 -10.15 0.43 3.65
N ILE A 52 -9.37 -0.49 3.07
CA ILE A 52 -8.77 -0.29 1.74
C ILE A 52 -9.84 -0.36 0.66
N ALA A 53 -10.78 -1.31 0.74
CA ALA A 53 -11.84 -1.51 -0.24
C ALA A 53 -12.83 -0.33 -0.29
N ALA A 54 -12.99 0.41 0.82
CA ALA A 54 -13.78 1.63 0.87
C ALA A 54 -13.13 2.84 0.17
N GLY A 55 -11.87 2.73 -0.27
CA GLY A 55 -11.19 3.80 -1.01
C GLY A 55 -11.50 3.78 -2.51
N ALA A 56 -11.37 4.93 -3.17
CA ALA A 56 -11.58 5.06 -4.62
C ALA A 56 -10.62 4.13 -5.40
N PRO A 57 -11.13 3.14 -6.16
CA PRO A 57 -10.28 2.12 -6.80
C PRO A 57 -9.21 2.70 -7.73
N LEU A 58 -9.54 3.75 -8.51
CA LEU A 58 -8.57 4.37 -9.43
C LEU A 58 -7.48 5.11 -8.65
N THR A 59 -7.84 5.85 -7.59
CA THR A 59 -6.87 6.51 -6.71
C THR A 59 -5.92 5.52 -6.06
N LEU A 60 -6.42 4.40 -5.55
CA LEU A 60 -5.59 3.38 -4.93
C LEU A 60 -4.62 2.73 -5.93
N ARG A 61 -5.04 2.52 -7.19
CA ARG A 61 -4.17 2.01 -8.26
C ARG A 61 -3.07 3.01 -8.60
N ALA A 62 -3.42 4.29 -8.78
CA ALA A 62 -2.45 5.34 -9.07
C ALA A 62 -1.45 5.51 -7.93
N ALA A 63 -1.91 5.57 -6.68
CA ALA A 63 -1.07 5.65 -5.49
C ALA A 63 -0.10 4.46 -5.40
N LYS A 64 -0.58 3.24 -5.64
CA LYS A 64 0.27 2.03 -5.65
C LYS A 64 1.36 2.10 -6.72
N ALA A 65 1.03 2.56 -7.94
CA ALA A 65 2.01 2.71 -9.01
C ALA A 65 3.07 3.76 -8.66
N ALA A 66 2.64 4.93 -8.19
CA ALA A 66 3.52 6.03 -7.81
C ALA A 66 4.47 5.66 -6.66
N ILE A 67 3.97 5.01 -5.60
CA ILE A 67 4.79 4.55 -4.47
C ILE A 67 5.84 3.55 -4.94
N ARG A 68 5.46 2.59 -5.80
CA ARG A 68 6.41 1.59 -6.33
C ARG A 68 7.50 2.24 -7.19
N ALA A 69 7.13 3.22 -8.01
CA ALA A 69 8.07 3.97 -8.85
C ALA A 69 9.03 4.82 -8.01
N ALA A 70 8.51 5.57 -7.04
CA ALA A 70 9.32 6.39 -6.13
C ALA A 70 10.30 5.53 -5.29
N ALA A 71 9.89 4.33 -4.89
CA ALA A 71 10.73 3.39 -4.17
C ALA A 71 11.71 2.60 -5.07
N GLY A 72 11.72 2.84 -6.39
CA GLY A 72 12.62 2.16 -7.32
C GLY A 72 12.42 0.64 -7.36
N LEU A 73 11.20 0.15 -7.09
CA LEU A 73 10.94 -1.28 -6.99
C LEU A 73 11.03 -1.96 -8.37
N PRO A 74 11.49 -3.23 -8.44
CA PRO A 74 11.50 -3.98 -9.69
C PRO A 74 10.10 -4.04 -10.32
N GLY A 75 10.04 -3.75 -11.63
CA GLY A 75 8.78 -3.71 -12.39
C GLY A 75 7.85 -2.57 -11.96
N ALA A 76 8.37 -1.48 -11.40
CA ALA A 76 7.59 -0.28 -11.17
C ALA A 76 7.23 0.42 -12.49
N SER A 77 6.12 1.15 -12.47
CA SER A 77 5.65 1.95 -13.60
C SER A 77 6.65 3.07 -13.92
N SER A 78 6.73 3.45 -15.20
CA SER A 78 7.46 4.65 -15.60
C SER A 78 6.80 5.91 -15.05
N HIS A 79 7.52 7.04 -15.09
CA HIS A 79 6.96 8.33 -14.70
C HIS A 79 5.69 8.68 -15.51
N GLU A 80 5.77 8.55 -16.83
CA GLU A 80 4.65 8.78 -17.75
C GLU A 80 3.44 7.88 -17.45
N GLN A 81 3.67 6.60 -17.11
CA GLN A 81 2.58 5.70 -16.69
C GLN A 81 1.94 6.14 -15.37
N CYS A 82 2.74 6.64 -14.42
CA CYS A 82 2.21 7.17 -13.16
C CYS A 82 1.39 8.45 -13.39
N GLU A 83 1.84 9.33 -14.28
CA GLU A 83 1.10 10.53 -14.68
C GLU A 83 -0.22 10.18 -15.36
N ALA A 84 -0.23 9.22 -16.29
CA ALA A 84 -1.45 8.76 -16.94
C ALA A 84 -2.48 8.20 -15.94
N LEU A 85 -2.03 7.37 -14.98
CA LEU A 85 -2.89 6.86 -13.91
C LEU A 85 -3.44 7.98 -13.02
N THR A 86 -2.63 9.00 -12.74
CA THR A 86 -3.03 10.15 -11.94
C THR A 86 -4.06 11.00 -12.67
N SER A 87 -3.86 11.27 -13.97
CA SER A 87 -4.84 11.97 -14.80
C SER A 87 -6.19 11.25 -14.82
N ALA A 88 -6.17 9.92 -15.04
CA ALA A 88 -7.39 9.12 -15.03
C ALA A 88 -8.14 9.16 -13.69
N CYS A 89 -7.46 9.44 -12.57
CA CYS A 89 -8.14 9.65 -11.29
C CYS A 89 -8.91 10.97 -11.28
N PHE A 90 -8.32 12.06 -11.78
CA PHE A 90 -8.99 13.38 -11.81
C PHE A 90 -10.21 13.39 -12.72
N ASP A 91 -10.19 12.59 -13.78
CA ASP A 91 -11.30 12.46 -14.73
C ASP A 91 -12.39 11.46 -14.28
N SER A 92 -12.19 10.77 -13.15
CA SER A 92 -13.10 9.71 -12.68
C SER A 92 -14.38 10.24 -12.02
N ALA A 93 -15.46 9.46 -12.12
CA ALA A 93 -16.67 9.71 -11.36
C ALA A 93 -16.42 9.60 -9.85
N ASP A 94 -15.48 8.75 -9.44
CA ASP A 94 -15.06 8.63 -8.04
C ASP A 94 -14.43 9.91 -7.48
N TYR A 95 -13.71 10.68 -8.30
CA TYR A 95 -13.17 11.97 -7.86
C TYR A 95 -14.29 13.00 -7.62
N MET A 96 -15.27 13.05 -8.52
CA MET A 96 -16.46 13.89 -8.37
C MET A 96 -17.26 13.51 -7.11
N GLU A 97 -17.50 12.22 -6.92
CA GLU A 97 -18.20 11.67 -5.76
C GLU A 97 -17.46 11.94 -4.45
N GLY A 98 -16.14 11.71 -4.42
CA GLY A 98 -15.32 11.97 -3.24
C GLY A 98 -15.37 13.43 -2.81
N ARG A 99 -15.37 14.37 -3.77
CA ARG A 99 -15.55 15.80 -3.49
C ARG A 99 -16.96 16.12 -2.99
N ALA A 100 -17.99 15.55 -3.60
CA ALA A 100 -19.38 15.76 -3.19
C ALA A 100 -19.63 15.23 -1.76
N ALA A 101 -19.25 13.97 -1.50
CA ALA A 101 -19.38 13.32 -0.21
C ALA A 101 -18.64 14.09 0.90
N PHE A 102 -17.44 14.60 0.62
CA PHE A 102 -16.68 15.44 1.54
C PHE A 102 -17.40 16.74 1.89
N LEU A 103 -17.95 17.44 0.89
CA LEU A 103 -18.72 18.68 1.10
C LEU A 103 -20.02 18.42 1.86
N GLU A 104 -20.68 17.30 1.58
CA GLU A 104 -21.94 16.87 2.20
C GLU A 104 -21.75 16.16 3.56
N LYS A 105 -20.50 15.93 3.99
CA LYS A 105 -20.13 15.20 5.23
C LYS A 105 -20.78 13.81 5.33
N ARG A 106 -20.85 13.11 4.20
CA ARG A 106 -21.32 11.71 4.13
C ARG A 106 -20.20 10.79 3.67
N GLU A 107 -20.42 9.50 3.81
CA GLU A 107 -19.52 8.51 3.23
C GLU A 107 -19.63 8.51 1.69
N PRO A 108 -18.49 8.44 0.96
CA PRO A 108 -18.49 8.35 -0.48
C PRO A 108 -18.85 6.95 -0.96
N ASN A 109 -19.54 6.86 -2.10
CA ASN A 109 -19.84 5.60 -2.77
C ASN A 109 -19.04 5.47 -4.08
N PHE A 110 -17.83 4.91 -3.98
CA PHE A 110 -16.95 4.73 -5.13
C PHE A 110 -17.37 3.53 -5.98
N SER A 111 -17.36 3.73 -7.30
CA SER A 111 -17.78 2.74 -8.30
C SER A 111 -16.64 2.30 -9.24
N GLY A 112 -15.45 2.89 -9.11
CA GLY A 112 -14.26 2.48 -9.87
C GLY A 112 -14.28 2.93 -11.33
N ARG A 113 -14.99 4.01 -11.63
CA ARG A 113 -15.19 4.60 -12.96
C ARG A 113 -15.03 6.11 -12.89
#